data_AF-A0A7W0R9P5-F1
#
_entry.id   AF-A0A7W0R9P5-F1
#
_cell.length_a   1.000
_cell.length_b   1.000
_cell.length_c   1.000
_cell.angle_alpha   90.00
_cell.angle_beta   90.00
_cell.angle_gamma   90.00
#
_symmetry.space_group_name_H-M   'P 1'
#
loop_
_entity.id
_entity.type
_entity.pdbx_description
1 polymer ?
#
loop_
_entity_poly.entity_id
_entity_poly.type
_entity_poly.pdbx_seq_one_letter_code
_entity_poly.pdbx_strand_id
1 'polypeptide(L)'
;MLTKMSALLLLASLAAGQQKEAPAQDVELPVSLARIQKAISRPPAITTQSDRPVFRVEVFARKPTVEDILGPDYLKGPVPYGGMTHQEFLNMVTPAEYRGYSMFSNKEGLVVAATSLALQWALMKAIDKLKDAGNERAKDAARKEVLDAMNELERARQKAGLPKK
;
A
#
# COMPACT_ATOMS: atom_id res chain seq x y z
N MET A 1 59.61 24.15 -30.30
CA MET A 1 58.42 24.88 -29.81
C MET A 1 57.87 25.70 -30.97
N LEU A 2 56.81 25.20 -31.61
CA LEU A 2 56.34 25.60 -32.93
C LEU A 2 54.92 26.14 -32.78
N THR A 3 54.76 27.46 -32.78
CA THR A 3 53.49 28.12 -32.45
C THR A 3 52.68 28.36 -33.72
N LYS A 4 51.70 27.48 -33.95
CA LYS A 4 50.35 27.76 -34.49
C LYS A 4 50.24 28.41 -35.88
N MET A 5 50.35 27.59 -36.92
CA MET A 5 49.55 27.72 -38.16
C MET A 5 48.09 27.36 -37.85
N SER A 6 47.16 28.32 -37.89
CA SER A 6 45.70 28.09 -38.05
C SER A 6 44.97 29.43 -38.18
N ALA A 7 45.36 30.22 -39.20
CA ALA A 7 44.65 31.45 -39.59
C ALA A 7 44.06 31.32 -41.01
N LEU A 8 43.83 30.09 -41.48
CA LEU A 8 43.39 29.79 -42.84
C LEU A 8 42.18 28.84 -42.83
N LEU A 9 41.16 29.17 -42.03
CA LEU A 9 39.89 28.44 -42.06
C LEU A 9 38.70 29.33 -41.66
N LEU A 10 38.73 30.60 -42.08
CA LEU A 10 37.70 31.59 -41.73
C LEU A 10 37.03 32.26 -42.94
N LEU A 11 37.24 31.77 -44.17
CA LEU A 11 36.75 32.45 -45.39
C LEU A 11 36.04 31.56 -46.42
N ALA A 12 35.62 30.33 -46.08
CA ALA A 12 35.14 29.35 -47.08
C ALA A 12 33.67 28.91 -46.98
N SER A 13 32.83 29.54 -46.15
CA SER A 13 31.43 29.11 -45.98
C SER A 13 30.38 30.22 -46.22
N LEU A 14 30.76 31.33 -46.84
CA LEU A 14 29.82 32.42 -47.16
C LEU A 14 29.00 32.20 -48.46
N ALA A 15 29.04 31.01 -49.06
CA ALA A 15 28.50 30.75 -50.40
C ALA A 15 27.54 29.54 -50.47
N ALA A 16 26.71 29.34 -49.45
CA ALA A 16 25.63 28.35 -49.52
C ALA A 16 24.34 28.91 -48.92
N GLY A 17 23.38 29.27 -49.78
CA GLY A 17 21.97 29.39 -49.37
C GLY A 17 21.26 30.72 -49.66
N GLN A 18 21.51 31.39 -50.80
CA GLN A 18 20.45 32.26 -51.35
C GLN A 18 19.42 31.38 -52.07
N GLN A 19 18.56 30.73 -51.28
CA GLN A 19 17.36 30.11 -51.80
C GLN A 19 16.35 31.23 -52.04
N LYS A 20 16.07 31.49 -53.32
CA LYS A 20 15.05 32.43 -53.78
C LYS A 20 13.71 32.01 -53.20
N GLU A 21 13.21 32.79 -52.24
CA GLU A 21 11.93 32.57 -51.59
C GLU A 21 10.83 32.75 -52.63
N ALA A 22 10.21 31.64 -53.03
CA ALA A 22 8.99 31.67 -53.83
C ALA A 22 7.91 32.42 -53.02
N PRO A 23 7.08 33.26 -53.65
CA PRO A 23 6.02 33.95 -52.92
C PRO A 23 5.14 32.88 -52.26
N ALA A 24 5.12 32.88 -50.93
CA ALA A 24 4.22 32.05 -50.17
C ALA A 24 2.81 32.36 -50.66
N GLN A 25 2.18 31.39 -51.32
CA GLN A 25 0.76 31.47 -51.59
C GLN A 25 0.09 31.55 -50.21
N ASP A 26 -0.53 32.68 -49.90
CA ASP A 26 -1.38 32.84 -48.73
C ASP A 26 -2.55 31.87 -48.87
N VAL A 27 -2.33 30.62 -48.45
CA VAL A 27 -3.40 29.67 -48.24
C VAL A 27 -4.21 30.24 -47.11
N GLU A 28 -5.37 30.81 -47.46
CA GLU A 28 -6.31 31.43 -46.52
C GLU A 28 -6.97 30.32 -45.70
N LEU A 29 -6.19 29.81 -44.74
CA LEU A 29 -6.67 28.82 -43.80
C LEU A 29 -7.64 29.53 -42.85
N PRO A 30 -8.78 28.91 -42.50
CA PRO A 30 -9.73 29.47 -41.53
C PRO A 30 -9.16 29.56 -40.10
N VAL A 31 -7.89 29.21 -39.94
CA VAL A 31 -7.15 29.20 -38.68
C VAL A 31 -5.87 30.02 -38.83
N SER A 32 -5.66 30.96 -37.92
CA SER A 32 -4.47 31.81 -37.90
C SER A 32 -3.24 30.99 -37.46
N LEU A 33 -2.39 30.61 -38.41
CA LEU A 33 -1.14 29.88 -38.15
C LEU A 33 -0.23 30.64 -37.18
N ALA A 34 -0.16 31.97 -37.29
CA ALA A 34 0.60 32.82 -36.37
C ALA A 34 0.11 32.70 -34.92
N ARG A 35 -1.21 32.53 -34.71
CA ARG A 35 -1.79 32.34 -33.37
C ARG A 35 -1.46 30.96 -32.80
N ILE A 36 -1.45 29.93 -33.64
CA ILE A 36 -1.07 28.56 -33.25
C ILE A 36 0.42 28.50 -32.91
N GLN A 37 1.29 29.06 -33.75
CA GLN A 37 2.73 29.10 -33.51
C GLN A 37 3.08 29.85 -32.23
N LYS A 38 2.38 30.96 -31.95
CA LYS A 38 2.49 31.71 -30.68
C LYS A 38 1.95 30.94 -29.47
N ALA A 39 1.01 30.03 -29.65
CA ALA A 39 0.49 29.19 -28.56
C ALA A 39 1.44 28.02 -28.25
N ILE A 40 2.06 27.43 -29.28
CA ILE A 40 3.02 26.33 -29.14
C ILE A 40 4.36 26.82 -28.59
N SER A 41 4.80 28.03 -28.93
CA SER A 41 6.06 28.60 -28.43
C SER A 41 6.01 29.02 -26.95
N ARG A 42 4.84 28.98 -26.31
CA ARG A 42 4.71 29.24 -24.88
C ARG A 42 5.18 28.01 -24.10
N PRO A 43 6.04 28.17 -23.08
CA PRO A 43 6.37 27.06 -22.19
C PRO A 43 5.07 26.51 -21.57
N PRO A 44 4.88 25.17 -21.54
CA PRO A 44 3.66 24.58 -21.02
C PRO A 44 3.45 25.03 -19.57
N ALA A 45 2.25 25.54 -19.28
CA ALA A 45 1.91 25.96 -17.92
C ALA A 45 2.03 24.75 -16.99
N ILE A 46 2.84 24.86 -15.95
CA ILE A 46 2.95 23.85 -14.91
C ILE A 46 1.62 23.87 -14.15
N THR A 47 0.72 22.96 -14.50
CA THR A 47 -0.52 22.74 -13.75
C THR A 47 -0.20 21.95 -12.50
N THR A 48 -0.20 22.61 -11.34
CA THR A 48 -0.16 21.91 -10.05
C THR A 48 -1.46 21.12 -9.91
N GLN A 49 -1.37 19.78 -9.84
CA GLN A 49 -2.55 18.89 -9.78
C GLN A 49 -3.41 19.07 -8.50
N SER A 50 -2.97 19.88 -7.54
CA SER A 50 -3.71 20.16 -6.32
C SER A 50 -3.94 21.67 -6.15
N ASP A 51 -5.20 22.08 -6.20
CA ASP A 51 -5.69 23.42 -5.81
C ASP A 51 -5.64 23.65 -4.29
N ARG A 52 -5.11 22.67 -3.54
CA ARG A 52 -5.07 22.68 -2.08
C ARG A 52 -3.66 22.33 -1.61
N PRO A 53 -3.08 23.08 -0.66
CA PRO A 53 -1.80 22.72 -0.09
C PRO A 53 -1.93 21.36 0.61
N VAL A 54 -1.17 20.37 0.12
CA VAL A 54 -1.07 19.05 0.75
C VAL A 54 0.09 19.09 1.73
N PHE A 55 -0.22 19.29 3.00
CA PHE A 55 0.76 19.17 4.08
C PHE A 55 0.95 17.68 4.40
N ARG A 56 2.19 17.19 4.30
CA ARG A 56 2.56 15.85 4.76
C ARG A 56 3.24 16.00 6.12
N VAL A 57 2.62 15.45 7.15
CA VAL A 57 3.16 15.43 8.52
C VAL A 57 3.77 14.05 8.75
N GLU A 58 5.05 14.02 9.12
CA GLU A 58 5.73 12.83 9.61
C GLU A 58 5.78 12.89 11.14
N VAL A 59 5.17 11.90 11.80
CA VAL A 59 5.18 11.81 13.26
C VAL A 59 6.27 10.83 13.69
N PHE A 60 7.36 11.35 14.24
CA PHE A 60 8.43 10.55 14.84
C PHE A 60 8.03 10.14 16.27
N ALA A 61 7.13 9.17 16.38
CA ALA A 61 6.76 8.57 17.66
C ALA A 61 6.84 7.05 17.57
N ARG A 62 7.26 6.41 18.67
CA ARG A 62 7.15 4.95 18.81
C ARG A 62 5.66 4.61 18.81
N LYS A 63 5.23 3.72 17.92
CA LYS A 63 3.85 3.20 17.91
C LYS A 63 3.60 2.54 19.28
N PRO A 64 2.63 3.02 20.08
CA PRO A 64 2.32 2.38 21.36
C PRO A 64 1.82 0.97 21.10
N THR A 65 2.35 0.00 21.83
CA THR A 65 1.84 -1.38 21.80
C THR A 65 0.67 -1.53 22.77
N VAL A 66 -0.08 -2.63 22.68
CA VAL A 66 -1.20 -2.91 23.57
C VAL A 66 -0.69 -2.99 25.02
N GLU A 67 0.51 -3.52 25.22
CA GLU A 67 1.19 -3.63 26.51
C GLU A 67 1.63 -2.27 27.06
N ASP A 68 2.01 -1.32 26.20
CA ASP A 68 2.35 0.04 26.63
C ASP A 68 1.11 0.77 27.21
N ILE A 69 -0.10 0.41 26.75
CA ILE A 69 -1.37 1.04 27.15
C ILE A 69 -2.02 0.29 28.32
N LEU A 70 -2.09 -1.03 28.22
CA LEU A 70 -2.83 -1.90 29.15
C LEU A 70 -1.94 -2.60 30.18
N GLY A 71 -0.62 -2.48 30.05
CA GLY A 71 0.36 -3.16 30.90
C GLY A 71 0.76 -4.55 30.38
N PRO A 72 1.87 -5.12 30.89
CA PRO A 72 2.41 -6.40 30.44
C PRO A 72 1.50 -7.60 30.78
N ASP A 73 0.65 -7.44 31.79
CA ASP A 73 -0.24 -8.48 32.30
C ASP A 73 -1.70 -8.25 31.90
N TYR A 74 -1.96 -7.52 30.82
CA TYR A 74 -3.33 -7.20 30.36
C TYR A 74 -4.20 -8.44 30.04
N LEU A 75 -3.56 -9.60 29.82
CA LEU A 75 -4.22 -10.89 29.60
C LEU A 75 -4.46 -11.69 30.89
N LYS A 76 -3.86 -11.28 32.01
CA LYS A 76 -4.08 -11.92 33.31
C LYS A 76 -5.34 -11.32 33.94
N GLY A 77 -6.06 -12.16 34.67
CA GLY A 77 -7.34 -11.84 35.31
C GLY A 77 -7.27 -10.63 36.27
N PRO A 78 -8.40 -10.32 36.95
CA PRO A 78 -8.83 -8.98 37.35
C PRO A 78 -7.72 -7.94 37.54
N VAL A 79 -7.83 -6.83 36.80
CA VAL A 79 -6.90 -5.69 36.88
C VAL A 79 -6.76 -5.27 38.35
N PRO A 80 -5.53 -5.20 38.89
CA PRO A 80 -5.33 -4.75 40.27
C PRO A 80 -5.90 -3.35 40.44
N TYR A 81 -6.68 -3.13 41.50
CA TYR A 81 -7.45 -1.89 41.76
C TYR A 81 -8.57 -1.60 40.74
N GLY A 82 -8.92 -2.55 39.87
CA GLY A 82 -10.09 -2.49 39.02
C GLY A 82 -11.40 -2.63 39.81
N GLY A 83 -12.51 -2.21 39.21
CA GLY A 83 -13.84 -2.45 39.76
C GLY A 83 -14.21 -3.93 39.83
N MET A 84 -15.39 -4.20 40.37
CA MET A 84 -15.97 -5.53 40.45
C MET A 84 -15.92 -6.26 39.10
N THR A 85 -15.44 -7.51 39.09
CA THR A 85 -15.47 -8.34 37.87
C THR A 85 -16.90 -8.63 37.46
N HIS A 86 -17.11 -8.94 36.18
CA HIS A 86 -18.44 -9.35 35.70
C HIS A 86 -19.01 -10.53 36.52
N GLN A 87 -18.16 -11.48 36.91
CA GLN A 87 -18.57 -12.63 37.72
C GLN A 87 -18.96 -12.23 39.15
N GLU A 88 -18.22 -11.33 39.78
CA GLU A 88 -18.57 -10.78 41.10
C GLU A 88 -19.88 -9.96 41.03
N PHE A 89 -20.10 -9.22 39.95
CA PHE A 89 -21.35 -8.50 39.72
C PHE A 89 -22.53 -9.46 39.61
N LEU A 90 -22.42 -10.50 38.78
CA LEU A 90 -23.43 -11.55 38.69
C LEU A 90 -23.66 -12.25 40.03
N ASN A 91 -22.60 -12.47 40.81
CA ASN A 91 -22.75 -13.06 42.14
C ASN A 91 -23.47 -12.11 43.12
N MET A 92 -23.36 -10.80 42.95
CA MET A 92 -24.06 -9.82 43.79
C MET A 92 -25.54 -9.69 43.41
N VAL A 93 -25.85 -9.59 42.11
CA VAL A 93 -27.22 -9.30 41.64
C VAL A 93 -28.08 -10.55 41.40
N THR A 94 -27.45 -11.69 41.15
CA THR A 94 -28.17 -12.94 40.85
C THR A 94 -28.20 -13.81 42.12
N PRO A 95 -29.38 -14.22 42.62
CA PRO A 95 -29.50 -15.18 43.71
C PRO A 95 -28.84 -16.53 43.34
N ALA A 96 -28.33 -17.27 44.33
CA ALA A 96 -27.54 -18.49 44.10
C ALA A 96 -28.26 -19.54 43.23
N GLU A 97 -29.58 -19.68 43.39
CA GLU A 97 -30.42 -20.60 42.60
C GLU A 97 -30.49 -20.25 41.11
N TYR A 98 -30.12 -19.03 40.74
CA TYR A 98 -30.19 -18.50 39.37
C TYR A 98 -28.79 -18.28 38.76
N ARG A 99 -27.72 -18.61 39.48
CA ARG A 99 -26.33 -18.47 39.00
C ARG A 99 -25.93 -19.69 38.14
N GLY A 100 -25.79 -19.49 36.83
CA GLY A 100 -25.27 -20.51 35.93
C GLY A 100 -26.30 -21.63 35.65
N TYR A 101 -25.83 -22.88 35.57
CA TYR A 101 -26.69 -24.04 35.26
C TYR A 101 -27.56 -24.53 36.42
N SER A 102 -27.61 -23.82 37.55
CA SER A 102 -28.34 -24.25 38.75
C SER A 102 -29.87 -24.34 38.57
N MET A 103 -30.44 -23.69 37.56
CA MET A 103 -31.86 -23.82 37.22
C MET A 103 -32.21 -25.07 36.41
N PHE A 104 -31.24 -25.79 35.87
CA PHE A 104 -31.50 -27.00 35.09
C PHE A 104 -31.32 -28.22 35.99
N SER A 105 -32.40 -28.97 36.22
CA SER A 105 -32.30 -30.26 36.91
C SER A 105 -31.29 -31.16 36.19
N ASN A 106 -30.58 -32.03 36.92
CA ASN A 106 -29.38 -32.79 36.51
C ASN A 106 -29.36 -33.44 35.10
N LYS A 107 -30.50 -33.61 34.43
CA LYS A 107 -30.56 -34.12 33.05
C LYS A 107 -30.53 -33.01 31.99
N GLU A 108 -31.21 -31.90 32.24
CA GLU A 108 -31.23 -30.76 31.32
C GLU A 108 -29.90 -30.02 31.32
N GLY A 109 -29.23 -29.92 32.48
CA GLY A 109 -27.90 -29.30 32.59
C GLY A 109 -26.83 -30.04 31.76
N LEU A 110 -26.94 -31.37 31.64
CA LEU A 110 -26.06 -32.18 30.80
C LEU A 110 -26.26 -31.90 29.31
N VAL A 111 -27.52 -31.74 28.88
CA VAL A 111 -27.85 -31.37 27.49
C VAL A 111 -27.30 -29.99 27.18
N VAL A 112 -27.53 -29.01 28.07
CA VAL A 112 -27.05 -27.65 27.82
C VAL A 112 -25.52 -27.60 27.83
N ALA A 113 -24.85 -28.30 28.74
CA ALA A 113 -23.39 -28.42 28.76
C ALA A 113 -22.87 -29.06 27.46
N ALA A 114 -23.49 -30.13 26.98
CA ALA A 114 -23.12 -30.78 25.73
C ALA A 114 -23.28 -29.84 24.52
N THR A 115 -24.41 -29.12 24.42
CA THR A 115 -24.60 -28.13 23.35
C THR A 115 -23.59 -26.99 23.44
N SER A 116 -23.24 -26.55 24.65
CA SER A 116 -22.27 -25.48 24.86
C SER A 116 -20.87 -25.89 24.38
N LEU A 117 -20.46 -27.11 24.71
CA LEU A 117 -19.19 -27.68 24.26
C LEU A 117 -19.18 -27.87 22.74
N ALA A 118 -20.29 -28.34 22.16
CA ALA A 118 -20.42 -28.48 20.70
C ALA A 118 -20.32 -27.12 19.99
N LEU A 119 -20.97 -26.08 20.54
CA LEU A 119 -20.88 -24.71 20.05
C LEU A 119 -19.45 -24.16 20.14
N GLN A 120 -18.77 -24.36 21.27
CA GLN A 120 -17.37 -23.94 21.44
C GLN A 120 -16.45 -24.64 20.44
N TRP A 121 -16.62 -25.95 20.25
CA TRP A 121 -15.85 -26.71 19.26
C TRP A 121 -16.10 -26.20 17.84
N ALA A 122 -17.36 -25.96 17.47
CA ALA A 122 -17.72 -25.43 16.16
C ALA A 122 -17.13 -24.03 15.93
N LEU A 123 -17.15 -23.16 16.95
CA LEU A 123 -16.55 -21.84 16.89
C LEU A 123 -15.03 -21.90 16.70
N MET A 124 -14.34 -22.74 17.47
CA MET A 124 -12.89 -22.95 17.31
C MET A 124 -12.56 -23.43 15.89
N LYS A 125 -13.33 -24.39 15.36
CA LYS A 125 -13.16 -24.85 13.98
C LYS A 125 -13.41 -23.77 12.93
N ALA A 126 -14.39 -22.89 13.14
CA ALA A 126 -14.65 -21.78 12.24
C ALA A 126 -13.50 -20.76 12.26
N ILE A 127 -12.97 -20.45 13.44
CA ILE A 127 -11.81 -19.56 13.61
C ILE A 127 -10.58 -20.13 12.92
N ASP A 128 -10.28 -21.41 13.11
CA ASP A 128 -9.15 -22.08 12.48
C ASP A 128 -9.26 -22.04 10.94
N LYS A 129 -10.44 -22.34 10.40
CA LYS A 129 -10.70 -22.24 8.95
C LYS A 129 -10.46 -20.82 8.41
N LEU A 130 -10.85 -19.81 9.17
CA LEU A 130 -10.69 -18.42 8.77
C LEU A 130 -9.21 -17.99 8.79
N LYS A 131 -8.46 -18.46 9.79
CA LYS A 131 -7.00 -18.27 9.86
C LYS A 131 -6.28 -18.98 8.71
N ASP A 132 -6.66 -20.22 8.41
CA ASP A 132 -6.07 -21.01 7.32
C ASP A 132 -6.32 -20.35 5.96
N ALA A 133 -7.55 -19.86 5.71
CA ALA A 133 -7.86 -19.11 4.49
C ALA A 133 -7.05 -17.81 4.36
N GLY A 134 -6.76 -17.13 5.48
CA GLY A 134 -5.85 -15.98 5.49
C GLY A 134 -4.41 -16.37 5.16
N ASN A 135 -3.93 -17.48 5.71
CA ASN A 135 -2.58 -17.99 5.48
C ASN A 135 -2.35 -18.47 4.05
N GLU A 136 -3.36 -19.02 3.37
CA GLU A 136 -3.23 -19.40 1.95
C GLU A 136 -2.95 -18.19 1.06
N ARG A 137 -3.67 -17.07 1.27
CA ARG A 137 -3.41 -15.83 0.53
C ARG A 137 -1.99 -15.30 0.76
N ALA A 138 -1.49 -15.39 1.99
CA ALA A 138 -0.12 -15.01 2.31
C ALA A 138 0.91 -15.92 1.62
N LYS A 139 0.66 -17.23 1.56
CA LYS A 139 1.52 -18.19 0.85
C LYS A 139 1.53 -17.94 -0.66
N ASP A 140 0.38 -17.63 -1.25
CA ASP A 140 0.29 -17.35 -2.69
C ASP A 140 0.94 -16.03 -3.08
N ALA A 141 0.82 -15.00 -2.24
CA ALA A 141 1.56 -13.75 -2.39
C ALA A 141 3.08 -14.00 -2.33
N ALA A 142 3.56 -14.75 -1.34
CA ALA A 142 4.98 -15.09 -1.22
C ALA A 142 5.50 -15.91 -2.41
N ARG A 143 4.72 -16.88 -2.92
CA ARG A 143 5.07 -17.64 -4.14
C ARG A 143 5.19 -16.71 -5.35
N LYS A 144 4.28 -15.76 -5.49
CA LYS A 144 4.30 -14.79 -6.60
C LYS A 144 5.54 -13.89 -6.52
N GLU A 145 5.86 -13.37 -5.34
CA GLU A 145 7.07 -12.57 -5.11
C GLU A 145 8.34 -13.34 -5.49
N VAL A 146 8.44 -14.61 -5.12
CA VAL A 146 9.59 -15.46 -5.50
C VAL A 146 9.65 -15.66 -7.02
N LEU A 147 8.53 -15.96 -7.67
CA LEU A 147 8.48 -16.12 -9.13
C LEU A 147 8.86 -14.84 -9.87
N ASP A 148 8.38 -13.69 -9.41
CA ASP A 148 8.70 -12.39 -9.99
C ASP A 148 10.19 -12.08 -9.83
N ALA A 149 10.77 -12.34 -8.65
CA ALA A 149 12.21 -12.21 -8.40
C ALA A 149 13.05 -13.15 -9.28
N MET A 150 12.62 -14.40 -9.47
CA MET A 150 13.30 -15.34 -10.37
C MET A 150 13.24 -14.88 -11.84
N ASN A 151 12.08 -14.39 -12.29
CA ASN A 151 11.92 -13.85 -13.64
C ASN A 151 12.78 -12.60 -13.87
N GLU A 152 12.88 -11.71 -12.88
CA GLU A 152 13.75 -10.54 -12.93
C GLU A 152 15.23 -10.94 -13.04
N LEU A 153 15.66 -11.94 -12.26
CA LEU A 153 17.01 -12.47 -12.29
C LEU A 153 17.32 -13.13 -13.64
N GLU A 154 16.39 -13.88 -14.23
CA GLU A 154 16.55 -14.43 -15.58
C GLU A 154 16.68 -13.34 -16.65
N ARG A 155 15.87 -12.27 -16.57
CA ARG A 155 15.96 -11.13 -17.49
C ARG A 155 17.31 -10.40 -17.35
N ALA A 156 17.78 -10.20 -16.13
CA ALA A 156 19.09 -9.61 -15.87
C ALA A 156 20.23 -10.48 -16.43
N ARG A 157 20.11 -11.81 -16.30
CA ARG A 157 21.06 -12.78 -16.82
C ARG A 157 21.10 -12.83 -18.34
N GLN A 158 19.92 -12.77 -18.99
CA GLN A 158 19.81 -12.68 -20.45
C GLN A 158 20.45 -11.39 -20.98
N LYS A 159 20.20 -10.25 -20.32
CA LYS A 159 20.86 -8.96 -20.67
C LYS A 159 22.38 -9.03 -20.52
N ALA A 160 22.88 -9.82 -19.57
CA ALA A 160 24.31 -10.03 -19.34
C ALA A 160 24.94 -11.10 -20.27
N GLY A 161 24.19 -11.71 -21.18
CA GLY A 161 24.70 -12.68 -22.15
C GLY A 161 25.13 -14.04 -21.55
N LEU A 162 24.68 -14.35 -20.33
CA LEU A 162 25.04 -15.59 -19.62
C LEU A 162 24.10 -16.75 -20.05
N PRO A 163 24.62 -17.98 -20.20
CA PRO A 163 23.81 -19.14 -20.59
C PRO A 163 22.76 -19.49 -19.53
N LYS A 164 21.62 -20.05 -19.97
CA LYS A 164 20.60 -20.64 -19.09
C LYS A 164 21.21 -21.79 -18.27
N LYS A 165 20.81 -21.89 -17.00
CA LYS A 165 21.15 -23.03 -16.14
C LYS A 165 20.08 -24.09 -16.26
#